data_AF-W9SXY9-F1
#
_entry.id   AF-W9SXY9-F1
#
_cell.length_a   1.000
_cell.length_b   1.000
_cell.length_c   1.000
_cell.angle_alpha   90.00
_cell.angle_beta   90.00
_cell.angle_gamma   90.00
#
_symmetry.space_group_name_H-M   'P 1'
#
loop_
_entity.id
_entity.type
_entity.pdbx_description
1 polymer ?
#
loop_
_entity_poly.entity_id
_entity_poly.type
_entity_poly.pdbx_seq_one_letter_code
_entity_poly.pdbx_strand_id
1 'polypeptide(L)'
;MVADIACLPQSQREVDALQPLLAAQRVACRADPMPSADQRRTWLRALRQAILDEKQALVEAVSSDFGNRAHSETLLAEIMPSLHGIDHAAKRLHR
;
A
#
# COMPACT_ATOMS: atom_id res chain seq x y z
N MET A 1 32.97 -9.15 20.50
CA MET A 1 32.07 -8.11 21.05
C MET A 1 30.67 -8.44 20.59
N VAL A 2 29.87 -9.01 21.47
CA VAL A 2 28.48 -9.36 21.19
C VAL A 2 27.71 -8.04 21.18
N ALA A 3 27.20 -7.63 20.03
CA ALA A 3 26.35 -6.45 19.95
C ALA A 3 25.15 -6.68 20.89
N ASP A 4 24.97 -5.75 21.81
CA ASP A 4 23.98 -5.80 22.88
C ASP A 4 22.59 -6.12 22.32
N ILE A 5 21.98 -7.15 22.91
CA ILE A 5 20.61 -7.62 22.67
C ILE A 5 19.61 -6.63 23.31
N ALA A 6 19.89 -5.31 23.26
CA ALA A 6 19.05 -4.28 23.85
C ALA A 6 17.82 -3.92 22.99
N CYS A 7 17.80 -4.33 21.71
CA CYS A 7 16.73 -4.01 20.76
C CYS A 7 15.49 -4.94 20.87
N LEU A 8 15.63 -6.17 21.38
CA LEU A 8 14.56 -7.17 21.36
C LEU A 8 13.26 -6.81 22.13
N PRO A 9 13.29 -6.24 23.35
CA PRO A 9 12.05 -5.99 24.09
C PRO A 9 11.25 -4.79 23.55
N GLN A 10 11.86 -3.90 22.77
CA GLN A 10 11.16 -2.81 22.09
C GLN A 10 10.48 -3.33 20.82
N SER A 11 11.21 -4.08 19.99
CA SER A 11 10.62 -4.70 18.79
C SER A 11 9.48 -5.66 19.13
N GLN A 12 9.56 -6.40 20.25
CA GLN A 12 8.47 -7.27 20.67
C GLN A 12 7.21 -6.50 21.03
N ARG A 13 7.34 -5.36 21.73
CA ARG A 13 6.20 -4.49 22.07
C ARG A 13 5.54 -3.88 20.84
N GLU A 14 6.32 -3.51 19.84
CA GLU A 14 5.81 -2.99 18.56
C GLU A 14 5.05 -4.06 17.78
N VAL A 15 5.53 -5.30 17.77
CA VAL A 15 4.83 -6.44 17.17
C VAL A 15 3.51 -6.74 17.90
N ASP A 16 3.52 -6.72 19.23
CA ASP A 16 2.32 -6.95 20.03
C ASP A 16 1.26 -5.88 19.79
N ALA A 17 1.68 -4.62 19.58
CA ALA A 17 0.79 -3.51 19.24
C ALA A 17 0.10 -3.66 17.86
N LEU A 18 0.66 -4.44 16.93
CA LEU A 18 0.05 -4.71 15.62
C LEU A 18 -0.99 -5.84 15.66
N GLN A 19 -1.03 -6.66 16.73
CA GLN A 19 -1.95 -7.80 16.83
C GLN A 19 -3.44 -7.41 16.68
N PRO A 20 -3.93 -6.32 17.31
CA PRO A 20 -5.32 -5.91 17.15
C PRO A 20 -5.67 -5.52 15.71
N LEU A 21 -4.75 -4.83 15.01
CA LEU A 21 -4.95 -4.44 13.61
C LEU A 21 -5.05 -5.66 12.70
N LEU A 22 -4.14 -6.63 12.87
CA LEU A 22 -4.18 -7.88 12.12
C LEU A 22 -5.45 -8.69 12.41
N ALA A 23 -5.89 -8.72 13.66
CA ALA A 23 -7.15 -9.39 14.04
C ALA A 23 -8.34 -8.75 13.30
N ALA A 24 -8.42 -7.42 13.26
CA ALA A 24 -9.46 -6.70 12.54
C ALA A 24 -9.44 -7.00 11.02
N GLN A 25 -8.26 -6.97 10.39
CA GLN A 25 -8.10 -7.32 8.97
C GLN A 25 -8.57 -8.76 8.67
N ARG A 26 -8.25 -9.72 9.55
CA ARG A 26 -8.69 -11.12 9.43
C ARG A 26 -10.19 -11.29 9.60
N VAL A 27 -10.83 -10.48 10.45
CA VAL A 27 -12.29 -10.49 10.60
C VAL A 27 -12.94 -9.94 9.33
N ALA A 28 -12.49 -8.79 8.84
CA ALA A 28 -13.03 -8.16 7.62
C ALA A 28 -12.90 -9.08 6.39
N CYS A 29 -11.73 -9.71 6.20
CA CYS A 29 -11.49 -10.65 5.12
C CYS A 29 -12.41 -11.89 5.19
N ARG A 30 -12.67 -12.40 6.41
CA ARG A 30 -13.58 -13.55 6.60
C ARG A 30 -15.06 -13.20 6.43
N ALA A 31 -15.42 -11.92 6.61
CA ALA A 31 -16.79 -11.46 6.44
C ALA A 31 -17.21 -11.39 4.95
N ASP A 32 -16.27 -11.10 4.04
CA ASP A 32 -16.50 -11.07 2.59
C ASP A 32 -15.29 -11.67 1.82
N PRO A 33 -15.14 -13.01 1.82
CA PRO A 33 -13.94 -13.67 1.32
C PRO A 33 -13.82 -13.64 -0.21
N MET A 34 -14.93 -13.45 -0.93
CA MET A 34 -14.97 -13.37 -2.39
C MET A 34 -15.90 -12.24 -2.85
N PRO A 35 -15.46 -10.98 -2.71
CA PRO A 35 -16.26 -9.83 -3.09
C PRO A 35 -16.59 -9.87 -4.59
N SER A 36 -17.78 -9.40 -4.94
CA SER A 36 -18.24 -9.39 -6.33
C SER A 36 -17.28 -8.64 -7.26
N ALA A 37 -17.31 -8.95 -8.56
CA ALA A 37 -16.50 -8.23 -9.55
C ALA A 37 -16.76 -6.70 -9.50
N ASP A 38 -18.00 -6.27 -9.27
CA ASP A 38 -18.37 -4.85 -9.19
C ASP A 38 -17.84 -4.18 -7.91
N GLN A 39 -17.87 -4.89 -6.78
CA GLN A 39 -17.27 -4.43 -5.53
C GLN A 39 -15.76 -4.22 -5.71
N ARG A 40 -15.07 -5.22 -6.28
CA ARG A 40 -13.62 -5.14 -6.55
C ARG A 40 -13.27 -4.02 -7.52
N ARG A 41 -14.04 -3.82 -8.59
CA ARG A 41 -13.89 -2.67 -9.50
C ARG A 41 -14.06 -1.33 -8.80
N THR A 42 -14.96 -1.25 -7.82
CA THR A 42 -15.17 -0.03 -7.04
C THR A 42 -13.97 0.28 -6.15
N TRP A 43 -13.40 -0.73 -5.48
CA TRP A 43 -12.17 -0.55 -4.70
C TRP A 43 -10.97 -0.16 -5.57
N LEU A 44 -10.80 -0.77 -6.75
CA LEU A 44 -9.75 -0.39 -7.69
C LEU A 44 -9.90 1.06 -8.16
N ARG A 45 -11.13 1.53 -8.43
CA ARG A 45 -11.38 2.94 -8.76
C ARG A 45 -11.05 3.88 -7.59
N ALA A 46 -11.42 3.51 -6.37
CA ALA A 46 -11.08 4.27 -5.18
C ALA A 46 -9.56 4.36 -4.96
N LEU A 47 -8.85 3.24 -5.12
CA LEU A 47 -7.38 3.19 -5.03
C LEU A 47 -6.72 4.07 -6.10
N ARG A 48 -7.21 4.01 -7.34
CA ARG A 48 -6.75 4.85 -8.44
C ARG A 48 -6.88 6.34 -8.08
N GLN A 49 -8.03 6.72 -7.53
CA GLN A 49 -8.30 8.11 -7.16
C GLN A 49 -7.38 8.55 -6.01
N ALA A 50 -7.22 7.74 -4.97
CA ALA A 50 -6.32 8.03 -3.86
C ALA A 50 -4.87 8.27 -4.33
N ILE A 51 -4.37 7.46 -5.28
CA ILE A 51 -3.03 7.67 -5.86
C ILE A 51 -2.94 9.00 -6.63
N LEU A 52 -4.00 9.39 -7.34
CA LEU A 52 -4.02 10.66 -8.07
C LEU A 52 -4.10 11.87 -7.14
N ASP A 53 -4.91 11.77 -6.09
CA ASP A 53 -5.09 12.82 -5.09
C ASP A 53 -3.78 13.06 -4.33
N GLU A 54 -3.09 11.98 -3.95
CA GLU A 54 -1.82 12.03 -3.20
C GLU A 54 -0.57 12.10 -4.10
N LYS A 55 -0.74 12.17 -5.43
CA LYS A 55 0.37 12.08 -6.39
C LYS A 55 1.53 13.01 -6.06
N GLN A 56 1.23 14.26 -5.71
CA GLN A 56 2.26 15.25 -5.42
C GLN A 56 2.99 14.94 -4.10
N ALA A 57 2.25 14.58 -3.06
CA ALA A 57 2.82 14.19 -1.77
C ALA A 57 3.73 12.95 -1.90
N LEU A 58 3.32 11.97 -2.70
CA LEU A 58 4.12 10.78 -3.00
C LEU A 58 5.42 11.13 -3.73
N VAL A 59 5.36 12.01 -4.73
CA VAL A 59 6.55 12.45 -5.49
C VAL A 59 7.54 13.20 -4.59
N GLU A 60 7.04 14.08 -3.72
CA GLU A 60 7.86 14.83 -2.77
C GLU A 60 8.50 13.93 -1.73
N ALA A 61 7.72 13.01 -1.14
CA ALA A 61 8.22 12.03 -0.17
C ALA A 61 9.34 11.17 -0.77
N VAL A 62 9.13 10.61 -1.96
CA VAL A 62 10.14 9.80 -2.65
C VAL A 62 11.38 10.62 -2.99
N SER A 63 11.23 11.88 -3.42
CA SER A 63 12.38 12.74 -3.66
C SER A 63 13.20 12.96 -2.39
N SER A 64 12.53 13.23 -1.26
CA SER A 64 13.16 13.41 0.05
C SER A 64 13.87 12.14 0.54
N ASP A 65 13.23 10.97 0.42
CA ASP A 65 13.74 9.72 0.96
C ASP A 65 14.91 9.15 0.14
N PHE A 66 14.94 9.43 -1.17
CA PHE A 66 15.88 8.82 -2.12
C PHE A 66 16.86 9.83 -2.74
N GLY A 67 17.30 10.83 -1.98
CA GLY A 67 18.42 11.69 -2.36
C GLY A 67 18.11 12.69 -3.47
N ASN A 68 16.97 13.38 -3.37
CA ASN A 68 16.45 14.31 -4.38
C ASN A 68 16.23 13.65 -5.74
N ARG A 69 15.70 12.41 -5.74
CA ARG A 69 15.26 11.73 -6.96
C ARG A 69 14.41 12.67 -7.81
N ALA A 70 14.65 12.65 -9.13
CA ALA A 70 13.91 13.46 -10.07
C ALA A 70 12.41 13.09 -10.05
N HIS A 71 11.54 14.09 -9.93
CA HIS A 71 10.09 13.88 -9.87
C HIS A 71 9.54 13.13 -11.11
N SER A 72 10.11 13.39 -12.28
CA SER A 72 9.76 12.69 -13.52
C SER A 72 10.03 11.19 -13.45
N GLU A 73 11.08 10.79 -12.74
CA GLU A 73 11.41 9.38 -12.53
C GLU A 73 10.34 8.70 -11.66
N THR A 74 9.96 9.30 -10.54
CA THR A 74 8.88 8.77 -9.68
C THR A 74 7.54 8.71 -10.42
N LEU A 75 7.21 9.74 -11.20
CA LEU A 75 6.01 9.74 -12.04
C LEU A 75 6.01 8.59 -13.05
N LEU A 76 7.14 8.35 -13.71
CA LEU A 76 7.27 7.35 -14.76
C LEU A 76 7.41 5.92 -14.23
N ALA A 77 8.21 5.72 -13.17
CA ALA A 77 8.62 4.41 -12.70
C ALA A 77 7.74 3.85 -11.57
N GLU A 78 6.98 4.70 -10.87
CA GLU A 78 6.23 4.27 -9.68
C GLU A 78 4.74 4.60 -9.85
N ILE A 79 4.40 5.86 -10.14
CA ILE A 79 2.99 6.28 -10.25
C ILE A 79 2.33 5.71 -11.50
N MET A 80 2.91 5.92 -12.69
CA MET A 80 2.35 5.44 -13.96
C MET A 80 2.13 3.92 -14.00
N PRO A 81 3.10 3.05 -13.64
CA PRO A 81 2.87 1.61 -13.65
C PRO A 81 1.84 1.17 -12.61
N SER A 82 1.75 1.85 -11.45
CA SER A 82 0.71 1.57 -10.46
C SER A 82 -0.70 1.84 -11.02
N LEU A 83 -0.90 3.00 -11.65
CA LEU A 83 -2.18 3.35 -12.28
C LEU A 83 -2.53 2.38 -13.43
N HIS A 84 -1.55 2.04 -14.27
CA HIS A 84 -1.74 1.06 -15.34
C HIS A 84 -2.06 -0.35 -14.82
N GLY A 85 -1.42 -0.77 -13.73
CA GLY A 85 -1.70 -2.05 -13.08
C GLY A 85 -3.13 -2.11 -12.55
N ILE A 86 -3.60 -1.02 -11.93
CA ILE A 86 -4.99 -0.89 -11.46
C ILE A 86 -5.97 -0.96 -12.63
N ASP A 87 -5.75 -0.17 -13.69
CA ASP A 87 -6.61 -0.14 -14.87
C ASP A 87 -6.65 -1.51 -15.57
N HIS A 88 -5.50 -2.20 -15.64
CA HIS A 88 -5.40 -3.55 -16.18
C HIS A 88 -6.20 -4.57 -15.36
N ALA A 89 -6.02 -4.57 -14.04
CA ALA A 89 -6.75 -5.46 -13.12
C ALA A 89 -8.26 -5.21 -13.22
N ALA A 90 -8.69 -3.94 -13.23
CA ALA A 90 -10.09 -3.58 -13.32
C ALA A 90 -10.74 -4.07 -14.63
N LYS A 91 -10.03 -4.00 -15.76
CA LYS A 91 -10.50 -4.50 -17.06
C LYS A 91 -10.63 -6.03 -17.09
N ARG A 92 -9.75 -6.75 -16.38
CA ARG A 92 -9.67 -8.23 -16.38
C ARG A 92 -10.48 -8.91 -15.29
N LEU A 93 -11.19 -8.17 -14.44
CA LEU A 93 -12.17 -8.75 -13.53
C LEU A 93 -13.37 -9.29 -14.33
N HIS A 94 -13.30 -10.57 -14.70
CA HIS A 94 -14.43 -11.31 -15.25
C HIS A 94 -15.47 -11.59 -14.16
N ARG A 95 -16.73 -11.82 -14.57
CA ARG A 95 -17.86 -12.07 -13.66
C ARG A 95 -17.62 -13.26 -12.76
#